data_AF-A0AB40ABZ5-F1
#
_entry.id   AF-A0AB40ABZ5-F1
#
_cell.length_a   1.000
_cell.length_b   1.000
_cell.length_c   1.000
_cell.angle_alpha   90.00
_cell.angle_beta   90.00
_cell.angle_gamma   90.00
#
_symmetry.space_group_name_H-M   'P 1'
#
loop_
_entity.id
_entity.type
_entity.pdbx_description
1 polymer ?
#
loop_
_entity_poly.entity_id
_entity_poly.type
_entity_poly.pdbx_seq_one_letter_code
_entity_poly.pdbx_strand_id
1 'polypeptide(L)'
;MEGIFNELPHTKLKLLFINIFAILHSATYLNVYRLYADLRNVKVGVDGSGEEIWIREIFTFLISGLIVVRFSLCFVGLASNIVAIYPILTNSQAEMLMPTIIVQAIDNVILNLYEIILGYGSLCYLYPESTAVFIFFILKMGIKIACSISVLNIYSDHHTHLATLVSFKEDLNSLGPDSVDEIELANQNFDAT
;
A
#
# COMPACT_ATOMS: atom_id res chain seq x y z
N MET A 1 25.61 20.63 -14.23
CA MET A 1 25.13 19.24 -14.13
C MET A 1 25.23 18.80 -12.66
N GLU A 2 24.52 19.50 -11.78
CA GLU A 2 24.73 19.44 -10.32
C GLU A 2 23.42 19.23 -9.53
N GLY A 3 22.29 19.07 -10.23
CA GLY A 3 20.96 18.91 -9.61
C GLY A 3 20.47 17.47 -9.46
N ILE A 4 21.05 16.50 -10.17
CA ILE A 4 20.49 15.13 -10.28
C ILE A 4 20.94 14.22 -9.13
N PHE A 5 22.10 14.49 -8.51
CA PHE A 5 22.64 13.63 -7.44
C PHE A 5 22.05 13.88 -6.04
N ASN A 6 21.41 15.03 -5.82
CA ASN A 6 20.79 15.35 -4.52
C ASN A 6 19.32 14.90 -4.40
N GLU A 7 18.65 14.57 -5.49
CA GLU A 7 17.23 14.14 -5.46
C GLU A 7 17.07 12.64 -5.15
N LEU A 8 18.01 11.80 -5.60
CA LEU A 8 17.99 10.36 -5.41
C LEU A 8 17.97 9.90 -3.93
N PRO A 9 18.79 10.46 -3.01
CA PRO A 9 18.76 10.03 -1.60
C PRO A 9 17.48 10.50 -0.88
N HIS A 10 16.94 11.66 -1.25
CA HIS A 10 15.75 12.23 -0.60
C HIS A 10 14.48 11.41 -0.90
N THR A 11 14.31 10.99 -2.16
CA THR A 11 13.17 10.16 -2.59
C THR A 11 13.22 8.76 -1.96
N LYS A 12 14.41 8.16 -1.87
CA LYS A 12 14.60 6.88 -1.16
C LYS A 12 14.26 6.97 0.33
N LEU A 13 14.77 8.00 1.01
CA LEU A 13 14.52 8.20 2.43
C LEU A 13 13.03 8.40 2.71
N LYS A 14 12.33 9.16 1.85
CA LYS A 14 10.88 9.35 1.93
C LYS A 14 10.13 8.02 1.81
N LEU A 15 10.51 7.15 0.87
CA LEU A 15 9.85 5.86 0.66
C LEU A 15 10.10 4.88 1.81
N LEU A 16 11.36 4.81 2.28
CA LEU A 16 11.74 4.05 3.47
C LEU A 16 10.96 4.50 4.70
N PHE A 17 10.83 5.81 4.91
CA PHE A 17 10.07 6.35 6.01
C PHE A 17 8.61 5.92 5.96
N ILE A 18 7.96 6.02 4.79
CA ILE A 18 6.58 5.58 4.60
C ILE A 18 6.44 4.07 4.83
N ASN A 19 7.38 3.26 4.34
CA ASN A 19 7.37 1.81 4.53
C ASN A 19 7.53 1.43 6.01
N ILE A 20 8.52 2.00 6.70
CA ILE A 20 8.74 1.78 8.14
C ILE A 20 7.52 2.23 8.94
N PHE A 21 6.92 3.37 8.59
CA PHE A 21 5.69 3.83 9.21
C PHE A 21 4.54 2.84 9.00
N ALA A 22 4.39 2.28 7.79
CA ALA A 22 3.38 1.27 7.50
C ALA A 22 3.61 -0.04 8.27
N ILE A 23 4.86 -0.46 8.47
CA ILE A 23 5.23 -1.61 9.31
C ILE A 23 4.84 -1.34 10.76
N LEU A 24 5.23 -0.19 11.30
CA LEU A 24 4.94 0.18 12.69
C LEU A 24 3.43 0.31 12.93
N HIS A 25 2.72 0.93 12.00
CA HIS A 25 1.26 1.00 12.00
C HIS A 25 0.67 -0.40 12.03
N SER A 26 1.01 -1.27 11.07
CA SER A 26 0.50 -2.65 11.02
C SER A 26 0.79 -3.42 12.32
N ALA A 27 1.99 -3.28 12.89
CA ALA A 27 2.37 -3.91 14.16
C ALA A 27 1.47 -3.48 15.33
N THR A 28 1.07 -2.21 15.40
CA THR A 28 0.14 -1.73 16.46
C THR A 28 -1.30 -2.25 16.28
N TYR A 29 -1.69 -2.67 15.08
CA TYR A 29 -2.99 -3.29 14.82
C TYR A 29 -2.97 -4.82 15.00
N LEU A 30 -1.79 -5.45 15.00
CA LEU A 30 -1.59 -6.89 15.22
C LEU A 30 -1.80 -7.35 16.69
N ASN A 31 -2.63 -6.65 17.47
CA ASN A 31 -2.91 -7.01 18.85
C ASN A 31 -4.27 -7.71 18.98
N VAL A 32 -4.27 -8.99 19.36
CA VAL A 32 -5.48 -9.81 19.54
C VAL A 32 -6.41 -9.24 20.62
N TYR A 33 -5.86 -8.64 21.69
CA TYR A 33 -6.67 -8.00 22.72
C TYR A 33 -7.40 -6.76 22.18
N ARG A 34 -6.75 -6.01 21.29
CA ARG A 34 -7.36 -4.88 20.61
C ARG A 34 -8.46 -5.35 19.66
N LEU A 35 -8.20 -6.41 18.87
CA LEU A 35 -9.21 -7.03 18.01
C LEU A 35 -10.45 -7.45 18.82
N TYR A 36 -10.26 -8.13 19.95
CA TYR A 36 -11.37 -8.54 20.81
C TYR A 36 -12.15 -7.34 21.37
N ALA A 37 -11.44 -6.29 21.80
CA ALA A 37 -12.07 -5.06 22.27
C ALA A 37 -12.90 -4.39 21.16
N ASP A 38 -12.37 -4.31 19.93
CA ASP A 38 -13.05 -3.73 18.79
C ASP A 38 -14.32 -4.52 18.43
N LEU A 39 -14.24 -5.86 18.38
CA LEU A 39 -15.40 -6.73 18.14
C LEU A 39 -16.48 -6.58 19.22
N ARG A 40 -16.06 -6.48 20.49
CA ARG A 40 -16.98 -6.23 21.60
C ARG A 40 -17.65 -4.87 21.48
N ASN A 41 -16.91 -3.83 21.12
CA ASN A 41 -17.44 -2.48 20.94
C ASN A 41 -18.46 -2.41 19.80
N VAL A 42 -18.23 -3.13 18.70
CA VAL A 42 -19.20 -3.25 17.60
C VAL A 42 -20.50 -3.86 18.08
N LYS A 43 -20.43 -4.99 18.80
CA LYS A 43 -21.63 -5.64 19.33
C LYS A 43 -22.41 -4.71 20.28
N VAL A 44 -21.72 -4.04 21.20
CA VAL A 44 -22.36 -3.10 22.13
C VAL A 44 -22.97 -1.90 21.38
N GLY A 45 -22.29 -1.37 20.37
CA GLY A 45 -22.80 -0.28 19.55
C GLY A 45 -24.06 -0.68 18.79
N VAL A 46 -24.01 -1.79 18.07
CA VAL A 46 -25.16 -2.31 17.31
C VAL A 46 -26.33 -2.70 18.22
N ASP A 47 -26.05 -3.27 19.40
CA ASP A 47 -27.08 -3.60 20.39
C ASP A 47 -27.77 -2.36 20.96
N GLY A 48 -27.09 -1.21 20.95
CA GLY A 48 -27.62 0.08 21.42
C GLY A 48 -28.52 0.82 20.43
N SER A 49 -28.70 0.33 19.20
CA SER A 49 -29.53 1.03 18.18
C SER A 49 -31.04 0.89 18.40
N GLY A 50 -31.48 -0.11 19.16
CA GLY A 50 -32.91 -0.38 19.38
C GLY A 50 -33.66 -0.98 18.18
N GLU A 51 -32.95 -1.29 17.09
CA GLU A 51 -33.51 -1.86 15.86
C GLU A 51 -33.84 -3.35 15.96
N GLU A 52 -34.53 -3.87 14.94
CA GLU A 52 -34.87 -5.30 14.84
C GLU A 52 -33.65 -6.21 14.96
N ILE A 53 -33.83 -7.36 15.61
CA ILE A 53 -32.77 -8.34 15.89
C ILE A 53 -32.06 -8.78 14.61
N TRP A 54 -32.80 -9.03 13.52
CA TRP A 54 -32.25 -9.44 12.23
C TRP A 54 -31.32 -8.40 11.61
N ILE A 55 -31.71 -7.12 11.69
CA ILE A 55 -30.89 -5.99 11.19
C ILE A 55 -29.62 -5.87 12.04
N ARG A 56 -29.76 -5.99 13.36
CA ARG A 56 -28.60 -5.95 14.27
C ARG A 56 -27.62 -7.08 14.03
N GLU A 57 -28.09 -8.31 13.83
CA GLU A 57 -27.22 -9.45 13.56
C GLU A 57 -26.46 -9.31 12.25
N ILE A 58 -27.12 -8.85 11.17
CA ILE A 58 -26.45 -8.71 9.88
C ILE A 58 -25.38 -7.61 9.92
N PHE A 59 -25.65 -6.47 10.55
CA PHE A 59 -24.66 -5.41 10.71
C PHE A 59 -23.52 -5.82 11.65
N THR A 60 -23.82 -6.53 12.74
CA THR A 60 -22.79 -7.07 13.63
C THR A 60 -21.87 -8.02 12.87
N PHE A 61 -22.43 -8.92 12.06
CA PHE A 61 -21.65 -9.86 11.25
C PHE A 61 -20.79 -9.14 10.21
N LEU A 62 -21.36 -8.20 9.46
CA LEU A 62 -20.66 -7.46 8.40
C LEU A 62 -19.51 -6.60 8.96
N ILE A 63 -19.77 -5.85 10.04
CA ILE A 63 -18.76 -4.97 10.66
C ILE A 63 -17.67 -5.82 11.33
N SER A 64 -18.05 -6.88 12.05
CA SER A 64 -17.07 -7.80 12.66
C SER A 64 -16.21 -8.51 11.62
N GLY A 65 -16.83 -8.98 10.53
CA GLY A 65 -16.13 -9.59 9.40
C GLY A 65 -15.12 -8.64 8.77
N LEU A 66 -15.50 -7.38 8.55
CA LEU A 66 -14.59 -6.36 8.05
C LEU A 66 -13.38 -6.16 8.97
N ILE A 67 -13.60 -6.08 10.28
CA ILE A 67 -12.51 -5.91 11.27
C ILE A 67 -11.55 -7.12 11.21
N VAL A 68 -12.07 -8.35 11.14
CA VAL A 68 -11.25 -9.57 11.05
C VAL A 68 -10.46 -9.63 9.74
N VAL A 69 -11.07 -9.25 8.61
CA VAL A 69 -10.38 -9.19 7.32
C VAL A 69 -9.26 -8.15 7.35
N ARG A 70 -9.51 -6.98 7.93
CA ARG A 70 -8.48 -5.94 8.12
C ARG A 70 -7.34 -6.40 9.01
N PHE A 71 -7.66 -7.07 10.12
CA PHE A 71 -6.67 -7.65 10.99
C PHE A 71 -5.79 -8.67 10.25
N SER A 72 -6.41 -9.54 9.45
CA SER A 72 -5.69 -10.53 8.64
C SER A 72 -4.81 -9.87 7.58
N LEU A 73 -5.31 -8.84 6.90
CA LEU A 73 -4.55 -8.08 5.91
C LEU A 73 -3.39 -7.29 6.52
N CYS A 74 -3.41 -6.94 7.81
CA CYS A 74 -2.25 -6.36 8.48
C CYS A 74 -1.05 -7.32 8.50
N PHE A 75 -1.26 -8.64 8.60
CA PHE A 75 -0.17 -9.62 8.49
C PHE A 75 0.41 -9.65 7.08
N VAL A 76 -0.47 -9.68 6.07
CA VAL A 76 -0.07 -9.69 4.66
C VAL A 76 0.64 -8.39 4.29
N GLY A 77 0.16 -7.25 4.78
CA GLY A 77 0.76 -5.93 4.62
C GLY A 77 2.11 -5.79 5.31
N LEU A 78 2.26 -6.36 6.51
CA LEU A 78 3.54 -6.38 7.20
C LEU A 78 4.56 -7.23 6.43
N ALA A 79 4.18 -8.41 5.97
CA ALA A 79 5.03 -9.26 5.16
C ALA A 79 5.44 -8.57 3.84
N SER A 80 4.49 -7.96 3.13
CA SER A 80 4.78 -7.27 1.86
C SER A 80 5.63 -6.02 2.06
N ASN A 81 5.42 -5.25 3.14
CA ASN A 81 6.26 -4.08 3.43
C ASN A 81 7.71 -4.49 3.78
N ILE A 82 7.91 -5.59 4.53
CA ILE A 82 9.26 -6.14 4.81
C ILE A 82 9.97 -6.54 3.52
N VAL A 83 9.28 -7.25 2.62
CA VAL A 83 9.86 -7.65 1.31
C VAL A 83 10.25 -6.43 0.49
N ALA A 84 9.46 -5.35 0.54
CA ALA A 84 9.77 -4.11 -0.17
C ALA A 84 11.00 -3.35 0.34
N ILE A 85 11.53 -3.63 1.54
CA ILE A 85 12.75 -2.97 2.05
C ILE A 85 13.92 -3.20 1.11
N TYR A 86 14.08 -4.42 0.61
CA TYR A 86 15.19 -4.81 -0.26
C TYR A 86 15.23 -4.00 -1.57
N PRO A 87 14.19 -4.00 -2.44
CA PRO A 87 14.21 -3.24 -3.69
C PRO A 87 14.32 -1.73 -3.47
N ILE A 88 13.77 -1.18 -2.37
CA ILE A 88 13.91 0.25 -2.03
C ILE A 88 15.37 0.61 -1.72
N LEU A 89 16.11 -0.27 -1.03
CA LEU A 89 17.49 -0.01 -0.65
C LEU A 89 18.45 -0.20 -1.83
N THR A 90 18.28 -1.30 -2.57
CA THR A 90 19.23 -1.74 -3.61
C THR A 90 18.93 -1.18 -5.00
N ASN A 91 17.78 -0.52 -5.22
CA ASN A 91 17.32 -0.08 -6.55
C ASN A 91 17.34 -1.22 -7.60
N SER A 92 17.05 -2.45 -7.17
CA SER A 92 17.06 -3.63 -8.04
C SER A 92 15.78 -4.45 -7.83
N GLN A 93 15.36 -5.22 -8.84
CA GLN A 93 14.21 -6.13 -8.76
C GLN A 93 12.88 -5.42 -8.42
N ALA A 94 12.44 -4.53 -9.30
CA ALA A 94 11.18 -3.78 -9.17
C ALA A 94 9.95 -4.69 -8.98
N GLU A 95 9.99 -5.91 -9.51
CA GLU A 95 8.92 -6.91 -9.38
C GLU A 95 8.61 -7.28 -7.92
N MET A 96 9.59 -7.18 -7.01
CA MET A 96 9.40 -7.44 -5.58
C MET A 96 8.57 -6.36 -4.86
N LEU A 97 8.31 -5.20 -5.49
CA LEU A 97 7.40 -4.17 -4.99
C LEU A 97 5.93 -4.47 -5.32
N MET A 98 5.66 -5.34 -6.30
CA MET A 98 4.32 -5.63 -6.79
C MET A 98 3.38 -6.18 -5.70
N PRO A 99 3.81 -7.12 -4.82
CA PRO A 99 2.99 -7.58 -3.70
C PRO A 99 2.58 -6.45 -2.75
N THR A 100 3.48 -5.50 -2.49
CA THR A 100 3.23 -4.35 -1.60
C THR A 100 2.21 -3.40 -2.20
N ILE A 101 2.32 -3.13 -3.50
CA ILE A 101 1.36 -2.29 -4.25
C ILE A 101 -0.02 -2.95 -4.26
N ILE A 102 -0.10 -4.26 -4.51
CA ILE A 102 -1.38 -4.99 -4.53
C ILE A 102 -2.04 -4.95 -3.14
N VAL A 103 -1.29 -5.24 -2.09
CA VAL A 103 -1.84 -5.26 -0.72
C VAL A 103 -2.28 -3.85 -0.30
N GLN A 104 -1.51 -2.82 -0.64
CA GLN A 104 -1.93 -1.45 -0.42
C GLN A 104 -3.17 -1.08 -1.22
N ALA A 105 -3.29 -1.49 -2.48
CA ALA A 105 -4.49 -1.24 -3.28
C ALA A 105 -5.73 -1.89 -2.65
N ILE A 106 -5.62 -3.13 -2.17
CA ILE A 106 -6.72 -3.83 -1.51
C ILE A 106 -7.12 -3.10 -0.21
N ASP A 107 -6.16 -2.78 0.65
CA ASP A 107 -6.46 -2.17 1.96
C ASP A 107 -6.93 -0.71 1.83
N ASN A 108 -6.23 0.08 1.01
CA ASN A 108 -6.47 1.51 0.87
C ASN A 108 -7.64 1.86 -0.06
N VAL A 109 -8.01 1.00 -1.01
CA VAL A 109 -9.10 1.25 -1.96
C VAL A 109 -10.29 0.37 -1.65
N ILE A 110 -10.13 -0.97 -1.75
CA ILE A 110 -11.27 -1.90 -1.69
C ILE A 110 -11.90 -1.89 -0.29
N LEU A 111 -11.08 -2.09 0.75
CA LEU A 111 -11.61 -2.15 2.11
C LEU A 111 -12.11 -0.79 2.61
N ASN A 112 -11.45 0.31 2.21
CA ASN A 112 -11.95 1.64 2.53
C ASN A 112 -13.29 1.94 1.85
N LEU A 113 -13.48 1.54 0.59
CA LEU A 113 -14.78 1.66 -0.09
C LEU A 113 -15.85 0.85 0.62
N TYR A 114 -15.53 -0.38 1.01
CA TYR A 114 -16.45 -1.23 1.74
C TYR A 114 -16.81 -0.68 3.13
N GLU A 115 -15.85 -0.10 3.84
CA GLU A 115 -16.07 0.59 5.12
C GLU A 115 -16.97 1.83 4.94
N ILE A 116 -16.86 2.54 3.82
CA ILE A 116 -17.74 3.68 3.52
C ILE A 116 -19.18 3.21 3.31
N ILE A 117 -19.38 2.15 2.53
CA ILE A 117 -20.71 1.59 2.26
C ILE A 117 -21.34 1.07 3.56
N LEU A 118 -20.59 0.30 4.35
CA LEU A 118 -21.08 -0.21 5.64
C LEU A 118 -21.31 0.90 6.66
N GLY A 119 -20.42 1.89 6.72
CA GLY A 119 -20.56 3.03 7.62
C GLY A 119 -21.78 3.88 7.29
N TYR A 120 -22.01 4.16 6.00
CA TYR A 120 -23.21 4.82 5.53
C TYR A 120 -24.47 4.01 5.83
N GLY A 121 -24.46 2.70 5.53
CA GLY A 121 -25.55 1.79 5.88
C GLY A 121 -25.84 1.80 7.39
N SER A 122 -24.81 1.78 8.22
CA SER A 122 -24.99 1.82 9.68
C SER A 122 -25.62 3.13 10.16
N LEU A 123 -25.28 4.26 9.54
CA LEU A 123 -25.89 5.55 9.86
C LEU A 123 -27.35 5.63 9.42
N CYS A 124 -27.67 5.13 8.23
CA CYS A 124 -29.04 5.15 7.72
C CYS A 124 -29.98 4.20 8.48
N TYR A 125 -29.51 3.03 8.86
CA TYR A 125 -30.35 1.98 9.44
C TYR A 125 -30.27 1.88 10.96
N LEU A 126 -29.14 2.20 11.60
CA LEU A 126 -29.01 2.09 13.07
C LEU A 126 -29.09 3.44 13.80
N TYR A 127 -28.68 4.54 13.16
CA TYR A 127 -28.64 5.86 13.80
C TYR A 127 -29.16 6.99 12.90
N PRO A 128 -30.40 6.90 12.40
CA PRO A 128 -30.92 7.79 11.36
C PRO A 128 -31.03 9.27 11.78
N GLU A 129 -31.12 9.58 13.07
CA GLU A 129 -31.35 10.96 13.55
C GLU A 129 -30.07 11.78 13.79
N SER A 130 -28.87 11.19 13.69
CA SER A 130 -27.64 11.86 14.14
C SER A 130 -26.84 12.53 13.00
N THR A 131 -27.27 13.72 12.60
CA THR A 131 -26.55 14.54 11.59
C THR A 131 -25.10 14.85 11.98
N ALA A 132 -24.82 15.00 13.28
CA ALA A 132 -23.47 15.25 13.78
C ALA A 132 -22.53 14.05 13.55
N VAL A 133 -23.03 12.83 13.78
CA VAL A 133 -22.26 11.60 13.53
C VAL A 133 -22.03 11.40 12.03
N PHE A 134 -23.00 11.78 11.20
CA PHE A 134 -22.85 11.77 9.74
C PHE A 134 -21.73 12.71 9.25
N ILE A 135 -21.69 13.96 9.73
CA ILE A 135 -20.63 14.92 9.35
C ILE A 135 -19.26 14.42 9.82
N PHE A 136 -19.16 13.93 11.06
CA PHE A 136 -17.92 13.36 11.58
C PHE A 136 -17.45 12.16 10.75
N PHE A 137 -18.39 11.31 10.31
CA PHE A 137 -18.10 10.17 9.45
C PHE A 137 -17.54 10.60 8.09
N ILE A 138 -18.19 11.55 7.40
CA ILE A 138 -17.70 12.05 6.10
C ILE A 138 -16.32 12.68 6.23
N LEU A 139 -16.07 13.48 7.26
CA LEU A 139 -14.77 14.09 7.50
C LEU A 139 -13.69 13.01 7.73
N LYS A 140 -13.97 12.05 8.62
CA LYS A 140 -13.06 10.95 8.94
C LYS A 140 -12.72 10.14 7.70
N MET A 141 -13.72 9.81 6.88
CA MET A 141 -13.53 9.04 5.64
C MET A 141 -12.80 9.85 4.57
N GLY A 142 -13.11 11.14 4.41
CA GLY A 142 -12.45 12.02 3.46
C GLY A 142 -10.95 12.15 3.72
N ILE A 143 -10.56 12.39 4.98
CA ILE A 143 -9.14 12.42 5.38
C ILE A 143 -8.47 11.08 5.09
N LYS A 144 -9.14 9.97 5.44
CA LYS A 144 -8.60 8.62 5.24
C LYS A 144 -8.34 8.31 3.76
N ILE A 145 -9.27 8.67 2.87
CA ILE A 145 -9.13 8.48 1.42
C ILE A 145 -8.01 9.36 0.86
N ALA A 146 -7.93 10.63 1.26
CA ALA A 146 -6.89 11.54 0.78
C ALA A 146 -5.48 11.04 1.13
N CYS A 147 -5.29 10.57 2.36
CA CYS A 147 -4.04 9.94 2.78
C CYS A 147 -3.76 8.65 2.00
N SER A 148 -4.78 7.80 1.83
CA SER A 148 -4.70 6.52 1.10
C SER A 148 -4.26 6.68 -0.36
N ILE A 149 -4.86 7.65 -1.07
CA ILE A 149 -4.52 7.97 -2.46
C ILE A 149 -3.10 8.54 -2.54
N SER A 150 -2.71 9.41 -1.61
CA SER A 150 -1.37 10.00 -1.58
C SER A 150 -0.29 8.93 -1.42
N VAL A 151 -0.50 7.96 -0.53
CA VAL A 151 0.43 6.83 -0.34
C VAL A 151 0.51 5.97 -1.60
N LEU A 152 -0.64 5.58 -2.17
CA LEU A 152 -0.68 4.75 -3.37
C LEU A 152 0.01 5.42 -4.57
N ASN A 153 -0.19 6.74 -4.73
CA ASN A 153 0.44 7.50 -5.80
C ASN A 153 1.97 7.54 -5.66
N ILE A 154 2.49 7.68 -4.43
CA ILE A 154 3.94 7.65 -4.15
C ILE A 154 4.53 6.27 -4.50
N TYR A 155 3.86 5.17 -4.14
CA TYR A 155 4.34 3.82 -4.47
C TYR A 155 4.27 3.52 -5.97
N SER A 156 3.21 3.98 -6.66
CA SER A 156 3.05 3.81 -8.10
C SER A 156 4.07 4.62 -8.92
N ASP A 157 4.34 5.86 -8.50
CA ASP A 157 5.37 6.71 -9.10
C ASP A 157 6.77 6.09 -8.94
N HIS A 158 7.07 5.56 -7.75
CA HIS A 158 8.32 4.87 -7.50
C HIS A 158 8.50 3.61 -8.35
N HIS A 159 7.44 2.80 -8.51
CA HIS A 159 7.48 1.65 -9.39
C HIS A 159 7.72 2.04 -10.86
N THR A 160 7.06 3.09 -11.34
CA THR A 160 7.22 3.59 -12.72
C THR A 160 8.64 4.11 -12.96
N HIS A 161 9.20 4.83 -11.98
CA HIS A 161 10.58 5.31 -12.03
C HIS A 161 11.60 4.15 -12.05
N LEU A 162 11.38 3.12 -11.23
CA LEU A 162 12.21 1.91 -11.23
C LEU A 162 12.11 1.12 -12.53
N ALA A 163 10.91 0.94 -13.08
CA ALA A 163 10.70 0.27 -14.36
C ALA A 163 11.40 1.02 -15.52
N THR A 164 11.32 2.35 -15.51
CA THR A 164 12.00 3.19 -16.50
C THR A 164 13.51 3.09 -16.37
N LEU A 165 14.06 3.10 -15.14
CA LEU A 165 15.51 2.92 -14.91
C LEU A 165 16.01 1.54 -15.33
N VAL A 166 15.22 0.48 -15.12
CA VAL A 166 15.56 -0.88 -15.57
C VAL A 166 15.58 -0.94 -17.10
N SER A 167 14.55 -0.41 -17.76
CA SER A 167 14.50 -0.32 -19.23
C SER A 167 15.68 0.48 -19.78
N PHE A 168 15.99 1.66 -19.21
CA PHE A 168 17.14 2.45 -19.63
C PHE A 168 18.47 1.74 -19.43
N LYS A 169 18.61 0.95 -18.35
CA LYS A 169 19.83 0.18 -18.09
C LYS A 169 19.95 -1.02 -19.03
N GLU A 170 18.85 -1.67 -19.39
CA GLU A 170 18.82 -2.71 -20.43
C GLU A 170 19.16 -2.12 -21.79
N ASP A 171 18.60 -0.96 -22.14
CA ASP A 171 18.93 -0.23 -23.38
C ASP A 171 20.42 0.17 -23.39
N LEU A 172 20.96 0.71 -22.28
CA LEU A 172 22.38 1.06 -22.17
C LEU A 172 23.30 -0.14 -22.20
N ASN A 173 22.88 -1.28 -21.65
CA ASN A 173 23.62 -2.53 -21.71
C ASN A 173 23.55 -3.17 -23.10
N SER A 174 22.47 -2.94 -23.87
CA SER A 174 22.37 -3.31 -25.29
C SER A 174 23.21 -2.39 -26.19
N LEU A 175 23.50 -1.17 -25.71
CA LEU A 175 24.33 -0.16 -26.37
C LEU A 175 25.76 -0.08 -25.79
N GLY A 176 26.10 -0.93 -24.82
CA GLY A 176 27.43 -1.11 -24.23
C GLY A 176 28.28 -2.05 -25.09
N PRO A 177 29.62 -1.96 -25.04
CA PRO A 177 30.45 -2.11 -26.22
C PRO A 177 30.72 -3.58 -26.56
N ASP A 178 29.85 -4.18 -27.37
CA ASP A 178 30.19 -5.38 -28.15
C ASP A 178 31.19 -5.08 -29.29
N SER A 179 31.68 -3.83 -29.41
CA SER A 179 32.55 -3.40 -30.51
C SER A 179 34.05 -3.38 -30.19
N VAL A 180 34.49 -3.75 -28.98
CA VAL A 180 35.93 -3.82 -28.68
C VAL A 180 36.53 -5.19 -29.04
N ASP A 181 35.74 -6.26 -29.01
CA ASP A 181 36.23 -7.60 -29.37
C ASP A 181 36.30 -7.84 -30.89
N GLU A 182 35.63 -7.03 -31.73
CA GLU A 182 35.75 -7.14 -33.19
C GLU A 182 36.94 -6.38 -33.77
N ILE A 183 37.52 -5.40 -33.06
CA ILE A 183 38.65 -4.62 -33.59
C ILE A 183 39.99 -5.35 -33.35
N GLU A 184 40.12 -6.16 -32.30
CA GLU A 184 41.34 -6.98 -32.09
C GLU A 184 41.40 -8.23 -32.98
N LEU A 185 40.25 -8.81 -33.37
CA LEU A 185 40.19 -9.93 -34.31
C LEU A 185 40.45 -9.52 -35.77
N ALA A 186 40.17 -8.27 -36.14
CA ALA A 186 40.50 -7.73 -37.46
C ALA A 186 42.00 -7.38 -37.60
N ASN A 187 42.67 -6.99 -36.51
CA ASN A 187 44.08 -6.61 -36.54
C ASN A 187 45.04 -7.81 -36.49
N GLN A 188 44.64 -8.96 -35.95
CA GLN A 188 45.46 -10.18 -36.00
C GLN A 188 45.52 -10.85 -37.37
N ASN A 189 44.61 -10.51 -38.30
CA ASN A 189 44.61 -11.05 -39.66
C ASN A 189 45.39 -10.21 -40.69
N PHE A 190 45.93 -9.04 -40.30
CA PHE A 190 46.70 -8.18 -41.21
C PHE A 190 48.22 -8.32 -41.08
N ASP A 191 48.73 -9.05 -40.08
CA ASP A 191 50.18 -9.31 -39.88
C ASP A 191 50.63 -10.71 -40.33
N ALA A 192 49.80 -11.44 -41.08
CA ALA A 192 50.09 -12.79 -41.56
C ALA A 192 50.06 -12.91 -43.11
N THR A 193 50.60 -11.94 -43.83
CA THR A 193 50.93 -12.12 -45.26
C THR A 193 52.24 -11.44 -45.64
#